data_AF-A0A9P9YZ94-F1
#
_entry.id   AF-A0A9P9YZ94-F1
#
_cell.length_a   1.000
_cell.length_b   1.000
_cell.length_c   1.000
_cell.angle_alpha   90.00
_cell.angle_beta   90.00
_cell.angle_gamma   90.00
#
_symmetry.space_group_name_H-M   'P 1'
#
loop_
_entity.id
_entity.type
_entity.pdbx_description
1 polymer ?
#
loop_
_entity_poly.entity_id
_entity_poly.type
_entity_poly.pdbx_seq_one_letter_code
_entity_poly.pdbx_strand_id
1 'polypeptide(L)'
;MSTGLKCRNCGSNEIEEDNARGDRVCMNCGSVLEDSLIVSEVQFEEVGHGAAAIGQFVSAESSGGATNYGYGKFQVGSGTESREVTIKKAKKDITLLCQQLQLSQHYADTALNFFKMALSRHLTRGRKSTHIYAACVYMTCRTEGTSHLLIDISDVQQICSYELGRTYLKLSHALCINIPSV
;
A
#
# COMPACT_ATOMS: atom_id res chain seq x y z
N MET A 1 24.90 -8.27 -22.73
CA MET A 1 25.19 -7.52 -23.98
C MET A 1 25.05 -6.04 -23.65
N SER A 2 26.17 -5.38 -23.35
CA SER A 2 26.22 -3.97 -23.00
C SER A 2 26.01 -3.13 -24.25
N THR A 3 24.84 -2.51 -24.39
CA THR A 3 24.61 -1.44 -25.35
C THR A 3 25.42 -0.22 -24.90
N GLY A 4 26.65 -0.08 -25.37
CA GLY A 4 27.48 1.09 -25.08
C GLY A 4 26.79 2.35 -25.60
N LEU A 5 26.58 3.33 -24.70
CA LEU A 5 26.08 4.65 -25.08
C LEU A 5 27.04 5.29 -26.09
N LYS A 6 26.48 5.92 -27.12
CA LYS A 6 27.22 6.69 -28.12
C LYS A 6 26.86 8.15 -28.00
N CYS A 7 27.84 9.03 -28.09
CA CYS A 7 27.59 10.45 -28.11
C CYS A 7 26.73 10.84 -29.32
N ARG A 8 25.63 11.57 -29.08
CA ARG A 8 24.68 12.00 -30.13
C ARG A 8 25.28 13.09 -31.03
N ASN A 9 26.33 13.77 -30.56
CA ASN A 9 26.95 14.89 -31.27
C ASN A 9 28.14 14.45 -32.14
N CYS A 10 29.05 13.62 -31.62
CA CYS A 10 30.27 13.21 -32.34
C CYS A 10 30.37 11.70 -32.61
N GLY A 11 29.39 10.91 -32.16
CA GLY A 11 29.38 9.45 -32.36
C GLY A 11 30.42 8.66 -31.56
N SER A 12 31.17 9.32 -30.67
CA SER A 12 32.22 8.68 -29.87
C SER A 12 31.64 7.85 -28.72
N ASN A 13 32.38 6.81 -28.33
CA ASN A 13 32.02 5.93 -27.20
C ASN A 13 32.78 6.28 -25.92
N GLU A 14 33.61 7.33 -25.95
CA GLU A 14 34.39 7.80 -24.81
C GLU A 14 33.55 8.80 -24.01
N ILE A 15 32.82 8.26 -23.04
CA ILE A 15 31.89 9.00 -22.17
C ILE A 15 32.37 8.77 -20.74
N GLU A 16 32.67 9.86 -20.05
CA GLU A 16 33.00 9.87 -18.63
C GLU A 16 31.74 10.20 -17.81
N GLU A 17 31.62 9.56 -16.66
CA GLU A 17 30.49 9.70 -15.73
C GLU A 17 31.01 10.35 -14.44
N ASP A 18 30.60 11.59 -14.18
CA ASP A 18 30.91 12.27 -12.93
C ASP A 18 29.78 12.00 -11.92
N ASN A 19 29.97 11.00 -11.07
CA ASN A 19 29.01 10.64 -10.02
C ASN A 19 28.77 11.76 -9.00
N ALA A 20 29.71 12.69 -8.82
CA ALA A 20 29.53 13.78 -7.85
C ALA A 20 28.61 14.88 -8.39
N ARG A 21 28.53 15.04 -9.70
CA ARG A 21 27.65 16.01 -10.38
C ARG A 21 26.40 15.38 -10.98
N GLY A 22 26.44 14.07 -11.24
CA GLY A 22 25.33 13.32 -11.83
C GLY A 22 25.20 13.51 -13.34
N ASP A 23 26.30 13.90 -14.00
CA ASP A 23 26.32 14.23 -15.44
C ASP A 23 27.22 13.26 -16.21
N ARG A 24 26.83 12.96 -17.45
CA ARG A 24 27.61 12.14 -18.39
C ARG A 24 28.15 12.99 -19.51
N VAL A 25 29.47 13.09 -19.61
CA VAL A 25 30.14 13.99 -20.55
C VAL A 25 30.95 13.20 -21.56
N CYS A 26 30.80 13.52 -22.84
CA CYS A 26 31.66 12.95 -23.87
C CYS A 26 33.03 13.62 -23.86
N MET A 27 34.10 12.85 -23.68
CA MET A 27 35.48 13.37 -23.61
C MET A 27 36.02 13.84 -24.95
N ASN A 28 35.44 13.40 -26.06
CA ASN A 28 35.90 13.78 -27.40
C ASN A 28 35.32 15.12 -27.89
N CYS A 29 34.09 15.49 -27.48
CA CYS A 29 33.44 16.73 -27.97
C CYS A 29 32.86 17.62 -26.86
N GLY A 30 33.02 17.24 -25.59
CA GLY A 30 32.56 18.01 -24.43
C GLY A 30 31.04 18.09 -24.28
N SER A 31 30.28 17.27 -25.02
CA SER A 31 28.82 17.31 -24.98
C SER A 31 28.29 16.53 -23.77
N VAL A 32 27.43 17.16 -22.99
CA VAL A 32 26.71 16.54 -21.87
C VAL A 32 25.52 15.76 -22.43
N LEU A 33 25.46 14.46 -22.13
CA LEU A 33 24.50 13.51 -22.71
C LEU A 33 23.27 13.30 -21.82
N GLU A 34 23.42 13.45 -20.51
CA GLU A 34 22.38 13.26 -19.51
C GLU A 34 22.72 14.14 -18.29
N ASP A 35 21.78 15.00 -17.90
CA ASP A 35 21.79 15.74 -16.63
C ASP A 35 20.82 15.00 -15.71
N SER A 36 21.26 14.57 -14.53
CA SER A 36 20.46 13.85 -13.50
C SER A 36 20.36 12.34 -13.66
N LEU A 37 21.39 11.63 -13.20
CA LEU A 37 21.27 10.23 -12.80
C LEU A 37 20.33 10.10 -11.59
N ILE A 38 19.31 9.25 -11.68
CA ILE A 38 18.51 8.84 -10.51
C ILE A 38 19.38 7.92 -9.65
N VAL A 39 19.98 8.45 -8.59
CA VAL A 39 20.80 7.67 -7.66
C VAL A 39 19.90 7.02 -6.60
N SER A 40 20.12 5.73 -6.32
CA SER A 40 19.35 4.96 -5.33
C SER A 40 19.83 5.15 -3.88
N GLU A 41 20.86 5.97 -3.67
CA GLU A 41 21.43 6.19 -2.35
C GLU A 41 20.77 7.38 -1.65
N VAL A 42 20.52 7.22 -0.35
CA VAL A 42 19.91 8.27 0.48
C VAL A 42 21.03 9.18 0.95
N GLN A 43 21.10 10.39 0.40
CA GLN A 43 22.01 11.43 0.88
C GLN A 43 21.41 12.10 2.13
N PHE A 44 22.22 12.46 3.14
CA PHE A 44 21.76 13.16 4.34
C PHE A 44 22.45 14.51 4.48
N GLU A 45 21.69 15.58 4.70
CA GLU A 45 22.19 16.91 5.07
C GLU A 45 22.22 17.05 6.59
N GLU A 46 23.35 17.50 7.13
CA GLU A 46 23.46 17.79 8.55
C GLU A 46 22.88 19.19 8.85
N VAL A 47 21.66 19.23 9.39
CA VAL A 47 20.98 20.46 9.78
C VAL A 47 21.11 20.61 11.28
N GLY A 48 22.01 21.47 11.75
CA GLY A 48 22.06 22.05 13.10
C GLY A 48 22.04 21.10 14.31
N HIS A 49 20.96 20.32 14.49
CA HIS A 49 20.68 19.30 15.50
C HIS A 49 20.01 18.04 14.88
N GLY A 50 20.46 17.57 13.71
CA GLY A 50 19.99 16.32 13.11
C GLY A 50 20.41 16.14 11.66
N ALA A 51 20.26 14.92 11.15
CA ALA A 51 20.45 14.61 9.73
C ALA A 51 19.08 14.55 9.04
N ALA A 52 18.89 15.36 7.98
CA ALA A 52 17.71 15.31 7.12
C ALA A 52 18.08 14.61 5.82
N ALA A 53 17.33 13.58 5.43
CA ALA A 53 17.54 12.95 4.12
C ALA A 53 17.22 13.94 2.99
N ILE A 54 18.17 14.13 2.08
CA ILE A 54 18.02 14.92 0.84
C ILE A 54 17.38 13.99 -0.20
N GLY A 55 16.15 14.30 -0.59
CA GLY A 55 15.43 13.58 -1.65
C GLY A 55 13.96 13.33 -1.30
N GLN A 56 13.16 13.02 -2.31
CA GLN A 56 11.75 12.66 -2.13
C GLN A 56 11.61 11.15 -1.99
N PHE A 57 11.09 10.68 -0.86
CA PHE A 57 10.79 9.26 -0.66
C PHE A 57 9.66 8.82 -1.59
N VAL A 58 9.96 7.89 -2.50
CA VAL A 58 8.97 7.25 -3.38
C VAL A 58 8.80 5.81 -2.93
N SER A 59 7.59 5.44 -2.49
CA SER A 59 7.29 4.05 -2.12
C SER A 59 7.23 3.15 -3.35
N ALA A 60 7.75 1.93 -3.25
CA ALA A 60 7.72 0.94 -4.34
C ALA A 60 6.30 0.56 -4.81
N GLU A 61 5.28 0.83 -3.98
CA GLU A 61 3.86 0.58 -4.28
C GLU A 61 3.11 1.85 -4.74
N SER A 62 3.77 3.01 -4.79
CA SER A 62 3.17 4.28 -5.21
C SER A 62 3.09 4.36 -6.74
N SER A 63 1.93 4.06 -7.29
CA SER A 63 1.64 4.27 -8.70
C SER A 63 1.46 5.77 -9.01
N GLY A 64 2.58 6.46 -9.23
CA GLY A 64 2.66 7.70 -10.03
C GLY A 64 1.75 8.87 -9.62
N GLY A 65 1.99 9.46 -8.45
CA GLY A 65 1.43 10.78 -8.09
C GLY A 65 2.52 11.86 -8.11
N ALA A 66 2.58 12.68 -9.16
CA ALA A 66 3.49 13.81 -9.25
C ALA A 66 3.13 14.90 -8.23
N THR A 67 4.00 15.18 -7.26
CA THR A 67 4.01 16.46 -6.54
C THR A 67 5.43 16.85 -6.16
N ASN A 68 6.11 17.61 -7.02
CA ASN A 68 6.64 18.94 -6.67
C ASN A 68 7.50 19.51 -7.80
N TYR A 69 6.88 20.28 -8.69
CA TYR A 69 7.56 21.36 -9.39
C TYR A 69 6.68 22.61 -9.22
N GLY A 70 7.12 23.58 -8.42
CA GLY A 70 6.44 24.86 -8.29
C GLY A 70 6.14 25.30 -6.85
N TYR A 71 6.73 26.44 -6.50
CA TYR A 71 6.41 27.30 -5.36
C TYR A 71 4.89 27.35 -5.06
N GLY A 72 4.46 26.81 -3.92
CA GLY A 72 3.07 26.91 -3.49
C GLY A 72 2.76 26.06 -2.27
N LYS A 73 2.56 26.73 -1.14
CA LYS A 73 2.12 26.18 0.16
C LYS A 73 0.68 25.65 0.12
N PHE A 74 0.42 24.62 -0.69
CA PHE A 74 -0.77 23.81 -0.57
C PHE A 74 -0.34 22.37 -0.37
N GLN A 75 -0.54 21.84 0.85
CA GLN A 75 -0.58 20.40 1.09
C GLN A 75 -1.86 19.85 0.43
N VAL A 76 -1.93 19.89 -0.90
CA VAL A 76 -2.88 19.07 -1.65
C VAL A 76 -2.30 17.68 -1.56
N GLY A 77 -2.86 16.89 -0.64
CA GLY A 77 -2.41 15.55 -0.32
C GLY A 77 -2.07 14.77 -1.59
N SER A 78 -0.78 14.48 -1.71
CA SER A 78 -0.25 13.43 -2.59
C SER A 78 -1.25 12.29 -2.55
N GLY A 79 -1.88 12.04 -3.70
CA GLY A 79 -3.03 11.17 -3.84
C GLY A 79 -2.65 9.74 -3.45
N THR A 80 -2.73 9.43 -2.16
CA THR A 80 -2.88 8.06 -1.70
C THR A 80 -4.04 7.51 -2.51
N GLU A 81 -3.77 6.53 -3.37
CA GLU A 81 -4.77 5.90 -4.21
C GLU A 81 -5.99 5.60 -3.32
N SER A 82 -7.21 6.01 -3.73
CA SER A 82 -8.41 5.89 -2.88
C SER A 82 -8.60 4.47 -2.30
N ARG A 83 -8.08 3.47 -3.03
CA ARG A 83 -7.98 2.07 -2.61
C ARG A 83 -7.05 1.87 -1.40
N GLU A 84 -5.84 2.42 -1.42
CA GLU A 84 -4.87 2.30 -0.34
C GLU A 84 -5.39 2.94 0.96
N VAL A 85 -6.03 4.11 0.87
CA VAL A 85 -6.70 4.76 2.02
C VAL A 85 -7.76 3.85 2.62
N THR A 86 -8.57 3.22 1.76
CA THR A 86 -9.62 2.30 2.18
C THR A 86 -9.05 1.07 2.89
N ILE A 87 -7.93 0.52 2.40
CA ILE A 87 -7.25 -0.62 3.01
C ILE A 87 -6.61 -0.23 4.35
N LYS A 88 -5.97 0.95 4.44
CA LYS A 88 -5.41 1.48 5.69
C LYS A 88 -6.48 1.67 6.76
N LYS A 89 -7.65 2.21 6.38
CA LYS A 89 -8.80 2.33 7.28
C LYS A 89 -9.30 0.96 7.74
N ALA A 90 -9.51 0.03 6.81
CA ALA A 90 -9.96 -1.32 7.12
C ALA A 90 -9.00 -2.04 8.07
N LYS A 91 -7.67 -1.92 7.87
CA LYS A 91 -6.66 -2.51 8.76
C LYS A 91 -6.83 -2.02 10.19
N LYS A 92 -7.02 -0.71 10.40
CA LYS A 92 -7.24 -0.13 11.73
C LYS A 92 -8.51 -0.68 12.38
N ASP A 93 -9.63 -0.64 11.68
CA ASP A 93 -10.93 -1.07 12.22
C ASP A 93 -10.97 -2.58 12.52
N ILE A 94 -10.40 -3.41 11.63
CA ILE A 94 -10.29 -4.87 11.83
C ILE A 94 -9.37 -5.18 13.03
N THR A 95 -8.24 -4.48 13.14
CA THR A 95 -7.29 -4.70 14.25
C THR A 95 -7.96 -4.35 15.59
N LEU A 96 -8.69 -3.23 15.64
CA LEU A 96 -9.45 -2.84 16.84
C LEU A 96 -10.50 -3.89 17.23
N LEU A 97 -11.25 -4.40 16.25
CA LEU A 97 -12.24 -5.45 16.49
C LEU A 97 -11.59 -6.74 17.00
N CYS A 98 -10.48 -7.18 16.41
CA CYS A 98 -9.72 -8.34 16.88
C CYS A 98 -9.22 -8.15 18.32
N GLN A 99 -8.71 -6.96 18.67
CA GLN A 99 -8.28 -6.65 20.04
C GLN A 99 -9.44 -6.74 21.04
N GLN A 100 -10.62 -6.23 20.68
CA GLN A 100 -11.82 -6.33 21.53
C GLN A 100 -12.25 -7.79 21.77
N LEU A 101 -12.08 -8.65 20.76
CA LEU A 101 -12.38 -10.09 20.82
C LEU A 101 -11.24 -10.93 21.41
N GLN A 102 -10.16 -10.31 21.89
CA GLN A 102 -8.95 -10.97 22.40
C GLN A 102 -8.29 -11.91 21.37
N LEU A 103 -8.36 -11.56 20.09
CA LEU A 103 -7.71 -12.28 19.00
C LEU A 103 -6.30 -11.72 18.76
N SER A 104 -5.36 -12.62 18.48
CA SER A 104 -3.98 -12.28 18.10
C SER A 104 -3.91 -11.51 16.77
N GLN A 105 -2.82 -10.77 16.56
CA GLN A 105 -2.56 -10.00 15.34
C GLN A 105 -2.60 -10.85 14.06
N HIS A 106 -2.21 -12.13 14.15
CA HIS A 106 -2.30 -13.08 13.05
C HIS A 106 -3.71 -13.16 12.45
N TYR A 107 -4.75 -13.18 13.29
CA TYR A 107 -6.14 -13.23 12.83
C TYR A 107 -6.57 -11.93 12.12
N ALA A 108 -6.05 -10.79 12.57
CA ALA A 108 -6.32 -9.49 11.95
C ALA A 108 -5.72 -9.40 10.54
N ASP A 109 -4.51 -9.95 10.34
CA ASP A 109 -3.86 -9.97 9.03
C ASP A 109 -4.59 -10.90 8.05
N THR A 110 -5.04 -12.07 8.50
CA THR A 110 -5.87 -12.97 7.68
C THR A 110 -7.21 -12.32 7.32
N ALA A 111 -7.84 -11.62 8.26
CA ALA A 111 -9.11 -10.94 8.03
C ALA A 111 -8.95 -9.79 7.02
N LEU A 112 -7.82 -9.08 7.09
CA LEU A 112 -7.46 -8.05 6.13
C LEU A 112 -7.24 -8.65 4.73
N ASN A 113 -6.68 -9.85 4.62
CA ASN A 113 -6.53 -10.53 3.33
C ASN A 113 -7.90 -10.87 2.72
N PHE A 114 -8.86 -11.38 3.50
CA PHE A 114 -10.23 -11.57 3.02
C PHE A 114 -10.88 -10.26 2.59
N PHE A 115 -10.67 -9.17 3.33
CA PHE A 115 -11.16 -7.86 2.95
C PHE A 115 -10.55 -7.38 1.61
N LYS A 116 -9.23 -7.56 1.42
CA LYS A 116 -8.55 -7.22 0.15
C LYS A 116 -9.12 -7.99 -1.03
N MET A 117 -9.43 -9.28 -0.86
CA MET A 117 -10.11 -10.11 -1.87
C MET A 117 -11.54 -9.63 -2.14
N ALA A 118 -12.29 -9.28 -1.10
CA ALA A 118 -13.64 -8.74 -1.26
C ALA A 118 -13.62 -7.40 -2.01
N LEU A 119 -12.62 -6.57 -1.75
CA LEU A 119 -12.42 -5.29 -2.39
C LEU A 119 -12.06 -5.43 -3.88
N SER A 120 -11.20 -6.39 -4.24
CA SER A 120 -10.84 -6.65 -5.66
C SER A 120 -12.01 -7.17 -6.48
N ARG A 121 -12.96 -7.88 -5.86
CA ARG A 121 -14.21 -8.34 -6.49
C ARG A 121 -15.38 -7.35 -6.39
N HIS A 122 -15.14 -6.12 -5.92
CA HIS A 122 -16.16 -5.08 -5.69
C HIS A 122 -17.32 -5.49 -4.78
N LEU A 123 -17.13 -6.48 -3.89
CA LEU A 123 -18.16 -6.97 -2.96
C LEU A 123 -18.44 -6.01 -1.79
N THR A 124 -17.66 -4.94 -1.67
CA THR A 124 -17.78 -3.90 -0.64
C THR A 124 -18.72 -2.76 -1.06
N ARG A 125 -19.09 -2.65 -2.35
CA ARG A 125 -19.88 -1.52 -2.87
C ARG A 125 -21.33 -1.58 -2.38
N GLY A 126 -21.83 -0.45 -1.89
CA GLY A 126 -23.22 -0.31 -1.43
C GLY A 126 -23.52 -1.00 -0.10
N ARG A 127 -22.50 -1.49 0.62
CA ARG A 127 -22.63 -2.10 1.94
C ARG A 127 -21.89 -1.25 2.96
N LYS A 128 -22.38 -1.23 4.20
CA LYS A 128 -21.68 -0.56 5.31
C LYS A 128 -20.35 -1.27 5.57
N SER A 129 -19.25 -0.52 5.58
CA SER A 129 -17.91 -1.09 5.75
C SER A 129 -17.77 -1.87 7.07
N THR A 130 -18.42 -1.41 8.15
CA THR A 130 -18.45 -2.11 9.45
C THR A 130 -18.98 -3.54 9.35
N HIS A 131 -20.04 -3.77 8.56
CA HIS A 131 -20.59 -5.12 8.35
C HIS A 131 -19.61 -6.00 7.58
N ILE A 132 -18.85 -5.44 6.65
CA ILE A 132 -17.83 -6.18 5.90
C ILE A 132 -16.67 -6.55 6.82
N TYR A 133 -16.19 -5.61 7.64
CA TYR A 133 -15.11 -5.87 8.60
C TYR A 133 -15.49 -6.98 9.58
N ALA A 134 -16.68 -6.89 10.17
CA ALA A 134 -17.21 -7.89 11.08
C ALA A 134 -17.36 -9.27 10.40
N ALA A 135 -17.87 -9.32 9.17
CA ALA A 135 -17.98 -10.57 8.41
C ALA A 135 -16.61 -11.16 8.05
N CYS A 136 -15.60 -10.34 7.75
CA CYS A 136 -14.24 -10.81 7.48
C CYS A 136 -13.57 -11.41 8.72
N VAL A 137 -13.75 -10.79 9.88
CA VAL A 137 -13.28 -11.34 11.16
C VAL A 137 -14.02 -12.63 11.52
N TYR A 138 -15.32 -12.69 11.29
CA TYR A 138 -16.06 -13.94 11.51
C TYR A 138 -15.57 -15.07 10.58
N MET A 139 -15.29 -14.76 9.31
CA MET A 139 -14.71 -15.74 8.38
C MET A 139 -13.37 -16.29 8.89
N THR A 140 -12.48 -15.44 9.43
CA THR A 140 -11.19 -15.92 9.99
C THR A 140 -11.38 -16.79 11.22
N CYS A 141 -12.24 -16.40 12.15
CA CYS A 141 -12.56 -17.22 13.33
C CYS A 141 -13.04 -18.62 12.93
N ARG A 142 -13.86 -18.70 11.87
CA ARG A 142 -14.38 -19.96 11.35
C ARG A 142 -13.33 -20.80 10.61
N THR A 143 -12.45 -20.19 9.83
CA THR A 143 -11.39 -20.94 9.12
C THR A 143 -10.32 -21.48 10.04
N GLU A 144 -10.00 -20.75 11.10
CA GLU A 144 -8.99 -21.14 12.09
C GLU A 144 -9.56 -22.02 13.23
N GLY A 145 -10.89 -22.17 13.30
CA GLY A 145 -11.56 -23.02 14.28
C GLY A 145 -11.57 -22.44 15.71
N THR A 146 -11.66 -21.12 15.86
CA THR A 146 -11.76 -20.49 17.18
C THR A 146 -13.17 -20.63 17.78
N SER A 147 -13.29 -20.48 19.10
CA SER A 147 -14.57 -20.61 19.83
C SER A 147 -15.47 -19.38 19.76
N HIS A 148 -15.20 -18.41 18.88
CA HIS A 148 -15.99 -17.18 18.74
C HIS A 148 -17.21 -17.40 17.85
N LEU A 149 -18.38 -17.04 18.36
CA LEU A 149 -19.65 -17.12 17.67
C LEU A 149 -19.98 -15.81 16.95
N LEU A 150 -20.93 -15.90 16.01
CA LEU A 150 -21.41 -14.72 15.27
C LEU A 150 -21.96 -13.64 16.23
N ILE A 151 -22.59 -14.06 17.33
CA ILE A 151 -23.17 -13.18 18.36
C ILE A 151 -22.10 -12.37 19.09
N ASP A 152 -20.92 -12.95 19.37
CA ASP A 152 -19.86 -12.24 20.09
C ASP A 152 -19.38 -11.02 19.29
N ILE A 153 -19.25 -11.18 17.98
CA ILE A 153 -18.87 -10.11 17.06
C ILE A 153 -20.02 -9.10 16.89
N SER A 154 -21.26 -9.61 16.86
CA SER A 154 -22.48 -8.81 16.79
C SER A 154 -22.57 -7.83 17.96
N ASP A 155 -22.27 -8.31 19.17
CA ASP A 155 -22.32 -7.56 20.41
C ASP A 155 -21.21 -6.49 20.44
N VAL A 156 -20.00 -6.81 20.00
CA VAL A 156 -18.90 -5.83 19.96
C VAL A 156 -19.18 -4.71 18.92
N GLN A 157 -19.69 -5.07 17.74
CA GLN A 157 -19.95 -4.10 16.66
C GLN A 157 -21.33 -3.44 16.73
N GLN A 158 -22.19 -3.86 17.65
CA GLN A 158 -23.58 -3.37 17.80
C GLN A 158 -24.37 -3.49 16.48
N ILE A 159 -24.20 -4.61 15.79
CA ILE A 159 -24.92 -4.96 14.55
C ILE A 159 -25.93 -6.05 14.88
N CYS A 160 -27.07 -6.11 14.18
CA CYS A 160 -28.00 -7.22 14.30
C CYS A 160 -27.38 -8.51 13.73
N SER A 161 -27.37 -9.59 14.51
CA SER A 161 -26.77 -10.89 14.12
C SER A 161 -27.33 -11.44 12.81
N TYR A 162 -28.61 -11.19 12.54
CA TYR A 162 -29.28 -11.55 11.29
C TYR A 162 -28.70 -10.83 10.06
N GLU A 163 -28.41 -9.53 10.17
CA GLU A 163 -27.82 -8.74 9.09
C GLU A 163 -26.35 -9.11 8.86
N LEU A 164 -25.63 -9.38 9.94
CA LEU A 164 -24.25 -9.85 9.90
C LEU A 164 -24.18 -11.23 9.21
N GLY A 165 -25.06 -12.15 9.58
CA GLY A 165 -25.16 -13.48 8.97
C GLY A 165 -25.47 -13.42 7.46
N ARG A 166 -26.41 -12.55 7.04
CA ARG A 166 -26.69 -12.31 5.61
C ARG A 166 -25.46 -11.79 4.85
N THR A 167 -24.69 -10.90 5.47
CA THR A 167 -23.49 -10.31 4.86
C THR A 167 -22.37 -11.36 4.74
N TYR A 168 -22.17 -12.15 5.79
CA TYR A 168 -21.25 -13.27 5.84
C TYR A 168 -21.57 -14.33 4.76
N LEU A 169 -22.83 -14.79 4.65
CA LEU A 169 -23.22 -15.79 3.66
C LEU A 169 -22.98 -15.32 2.22
N LYS A 170 -23.27 -14.04 1.95
CA LYS A 170 -22.99 -13.44 0.63
C LYS A 170 -21.50 -13.34 0.34
N LEU A 171 -20.68 -12.97 1.33
CA LEU A 171 -19.23 -12.86 1.18
C LEU A 171 -18.58 -14.23 0.99
N SER A 172 -18.88 -15.20 1.85
CA SER A 172 -18.34 -16.56 1.78
C SER A 172 -18.67 -17.24 0.45
N HIS A 173 -19.92 -17.16 0.00
CA HIS A 173 -20.33 -17.70 -1.29
C HIS A 173 -19.63 -16.99 -2.46
N ALA A 174 -19.53 -15.66 -2.43
CA ALA A 174 -18.88 -14.90 -3.50
C ALA A 174 -17.33 -15.05 -3.53
N LEU A 175 -16.72 -15.39 -2.38
CA LEU A 175 -15.29 -15.64 -2.28
C LEU A 175 -14.92 -17.10 -2.58
N CYS A 176 -15.90 -18.01 -2.65
CA CYS A 176 -15.72 -19.46 -2.83
C CYS A 176 -14.83 -20.11 -1.76
N ILE A 177 -14.88 -19.60 -0.53
CA ILE A 177 -14.10 -20.14 0.57
C ILE A 177 -14.89 -21.30 1.16
N ASN A 178 -14.27 -22.48 1.22
CA ASN A 178 -14.85 -23.63 1.90
C ASN A 178 -14.68 -23.43 3.41
N ILE A 179 -15.70 -22.85 4.04
CA ILE A 179 -15.71 -22.62 5.48
C ILE A 179 -16.27 -23.89 6.12
N PRO A 180 -15.54 -24.55 7.04
CA PRO A 180 -16.05 -25.73 7.70
C PRO A 180 -17.40 -25.39 8.36
N SER A 181 -18.44 -26.10 7.92
CA SER A 181 -19.72 -26.09 8.61
C SER A 181 -19.50 -26.74 9.97
N VAL A 182 -20.06 -26.12 11.01
CA VAL A 182 -20.13 -26.74 12.34
C VAL A 182 -20.66 -28.17 12.24
#